data_AF-A0A1S3H6H7-F1
#
_entry.id   AF-A0A1S3H6H7-F1
#
_cell.length_a   1.000
_cell.length_b   1.000
_cell.length_c   1.000
_cell.angle_alpha   90.00
_cell.angle_beta   90.00
_cell.angle_gamma   90.00
#
_symmetry.space_group_name_H-M   'P 1'
#
loop_
_entity.id
_entity.type
_entity.pdbx_description
1 polymer ?
#
loop_
_entity_poly.entity_id
_entity_poly.type
_entity_poly.pdbx_seq_one_letter_code
_entity_poly.pdbx_strand_id
1 'polypeptide(L)'
;MRWILGAVLVAFALIEAADQSDVKNDGIFMDEASAKAFGPRRVKRSWLGGIIKKITGEERSEEKESRKETARRNELNRFCTANCWSQWTPYSPCSVQCGHGGTRTRTRSKAPPARCSGWAAGHNCNGPSLERPGCSVPCSNGGTPGNAMCSCPPGFIGKCCETKVTCQHPGRPAHGDVTPSSPPHDIGTRVTYRCETGYRLQGTDTRTCQTNGKFDGSLPTCERK
;
A
#
# COMPACT_ATOMS: atom_id res chain seq x y z
N MET A 1 -8.80 31.16 -77.65
CA MET A 1 -8.26 32.22 -76.77
C MET A 1 -9.07 33.53 -76.83
N ARG A 2 -10.40 33.49 -76.68
CA ARG A 2 -11.22 34.70 -76.52
C ARG A 2 -12.57 34.48 -75.79
N TRP A 3 -12.73 33.34 -75.11
CA TRP A 3 -13.97 32.96 -74.39
C TRP A 3 -13.75 32.48 -72.93
N ILE A 4 -12.55 32.66 -72.36
CA ILE A 4 -12.23 32.24 -70.98
C ILE A 4 -12.02 33.45 -70.04
N LEU A 5 -11.67 34.63 -70.58
CA LEU A 5 -11.50 35.86 -69.79
C LEU A 5 -12.81 36.50 -69.32
N GLY A 6 -13.95 36.19 -69.95
CA GLY A 6 -15.26 36.75 -69.57
C GLY A 6 -15.93 36.07 -68.36
N ALA A 7 -15.65 34.79 -68.11
CA ALA A 7 -16.26 34.04 -67.00
C ALA A 7 -15.55 34.29 -65.65
N VAL A 8 -14.26 34.65 -65.67
CA VAL A 8 -13.48 34.95 -64.46
C VAL A 8 -13.86 36.29 -63.85
N LEU A 9 -14.29 37.27 -64.66
CA LEU A 9 -14.72 38.60 -64.19
C LEU A 9 -16.13 38.61 -63.56
N VAL A 10 -17.00 37.67 -63.92
CA VAL A 10 -18.34 37.53 -63.27
C VAL A 10 -18.24 36.79 -61.94
N ALA A 11 -17.27 35.88 -61.78
CA ALA A 11 -17.04 35.17 -60.52
C ALA A 11 -16.40 36.04 -59.43
N PHE A 12 -15.58 37.04 -59.80
CA PHE A 12 -14.98 37.98 -58.85
C PHE A 12 -15.99 39.01 -58.30
N ALA A 13 -17.01 39.39 -59.09
CA ALA A 13 -18.00 40.39 -58.70
C ALA A 13 -19.10 39.88 -57.73
N LEU A 14 -19.13 38.59 -57.40
CA LEU A 14 -20.08 38.02 -56.42
C LEU A 14 -19.46 37.68 -55.05
N ILE A 15 -18.15 37.92 -54.88
CA ILE A 15 -17.43 37.63 -53.62
C ILE A 15 -17.47 38.85 -52.66
N GLU A 16 -17.79 40.05 -53.14
CA GLU A 16 -17.74 41.30 -52.32
C GLU A 16 -19.03 41.67 -51.57
N ALA A 17 -20.07 40.82 -51.53
CA ALA A 17 -21.36 41.20 -50.93
C ALA A 17 -21.69 40.53 -49.57
N ALA A 18 -20.76 39.82 -48.92
CA ALA A 18 -21.06 39.16 -47.64
C ALA A 18 -19.87 39.12 -46.67
N ASP A 19 -19.41 40.31 -46.23
CA ASP A 19 -18.65 40.40 -44.97
C ASP A 19 -18.96 41.71 -44.25
N GLN A 20 -20.12 41.76 -43.60
CA GLN A 20 -20.38 42.73 -42.54
C GLN A 20 -21.44 42.17 -41.58
N SER A 21 -21.00 41.53 -40.50
CA SER A 21 -21.64 41.70 -39.19
C SER A 21 -20.79 41.04 -38.10
N ASP A 22 -20.25 41.91 -37.26
CA ASP A 22 -19.60 41.68 -35.99
C ASP A 22 -20.21 40.54 -35.15
N VAL A 23 -19.37 39.60 -34.72
CA VAL A 23 -19.67 38.73 -33.57
C VAL A 23 -19.33 39.53 -32.31
N LYS A 24 -20.36 40.17 -31.75
CA LYS A 24 -20.31 40.74 -30.40
C LYS A 24 -20.52 39.59 -29.40
N ASN A 25 -19.50 39.34 -28.60
CA ASN A 25 -19.50 38.40 -27.49
C ASN A 25 -20.18 39.08 -26.29
N ASP A 26 -21.34 38.59 -25.85
CA ASP A 26 -21.87 38.85 -24.52
C ASP A 26 -22.63 37.61 -24.04
N GLY A 27 -22.12 37.00 -22.98
CA GLY A 27 -22.74 35.84 -22.34
C GLY A 27 -23.93 36.27 -21.48
N ILE A 28 -25.05 35.55 -21.61
CA ILE A 28 -26.16 35.60 -20.64
C ILE A 28 -26.72 34.18 -20.44
N PHE A 29 -26.68 33.74 -19.19
CA PHE A 29 -27.44 32.66 -18.58
C PHE A 29 -28.95 32.84 -18.83
N MET A 30 -29.70 31.79 -19.23
CA MET A 30 -31.06 31.51 -18.68
C MET A 30 -31.68 30.20 -19.23
N ASP A 31 -32.05 29.37 -18.25
CA ASP A 31 -33.28 28.57 -18.03
C ASP A 31 -33.85 27.54 -19.03
N GLU A 32 -34.39 26.47 -18.44
CA GLU A 32 -34.64 25.12 -18.98
C GLU A 32 -36.10 24.90 -19.45
N ALA A 33 -36.83 25.96 -19.79
CA ALA A 33 -38.29 25.90 -19.98
C ALA A 33 -38.82 26.11 -21.42
N SER A 34 -38.00 26.04 -22.48
CA SER A 34 -38.53 26.11 -23.87
C SER A 34 -37.79 25.23 -24.88
N ALA A 35 -37.44 24.00 -24.48
CA ALA A 35 -36.81 23.00 -25.36
C ALA A 35 -37.80 22.22 -26.27
N LYS A 36 -38.89 22.84 -26.74
CA LYS A 36 -39.88 22.21 -27.65
C LYS A 36 -40.35 23.15 -28.77
N ALA A 37 -39.43 23.56 -29.64
CA ALA A 37 -39.81 24.12 -30.95
C ALA A 37 -38.72 24.02 -32.05
N PHE A 38 -37.48 23.64 -31.72
CA PHE A 38 -36.43 23.43 -32.70
C PHE A 38 -35.82 22.05 -32.50
N GLY A 39 -36.33 21.07 -33.24
CA GLY A 39 -35.54 19.88 -33.54
C GLY A 39 -34.22 20.32 -34.21
N PRO A 40 -33.13 19.54 -34.10
CA PRO A 40 -31.86 19.91 -34.72
C PRO A 40 -32.10 20.05 -36.22
N ARG A 41 -32.15 21.30 -36.72
CA ARG A 41 -32.12 21.56 -38.15
C ARG A 41 -30.77 21.03 -38.60
N ARG A 42 -30.79 19.84 -39.22
CA ARG A 42 -29.67 19.31 -40.00
C ARG A 42 -29.32 20.39 -41.01
N VAL A 43 -28.27 21.16 -40.74
CA VAL A 43 -27.59 21.93 -41.78
C VAL A 43 -27.15 20.88 -42.78
N LYS A 44 -27.88 20.74 -43.89
CA LYS A 44 -27.49 19.88 -45.00
C LYS A 44 -26.15 20.42 -45.47
N ARG A 45 -25.06 19.73 -45.12
CA ARG A 45 -23.73 19.97 -45.70
C ARG A 45 -23.93 20.07 -47.22
N SER A 46 -23.65 21.25 -47.79
CA SER A 46 -23.82 21.50 -49.23
C SER A 46 -23.13 20.39 -50.02
N TRP A 47 -23.87 19.71 -50.90
CA TRP A 47 -23.35 18.62 -51.74
C TRP A 47 -22.17 19.09 -52.61
N LEU A 48 -22.20 20.35 -53.06
CA LEU A 48 -21.12 21.02 -53.78
C LEU A 48 -19.85 21.19 -52.92
N GLY A 49 -20.01 21.49 -51.62
CA GLY A 49 -18.87 21.60 -50.70
C GLY A 49 -18.13 20.28 -50.48
N GLY A 50 -18.84 19.14 -50.51
CA GLY A 50 -18.22 17.81 -50.44
C GLY A 50 -17.46 17.42 -51.72
N ILE A 51 -17.95 17.83 -52.89
CA ILE A 51 -17.27 17.57 -54.18
C ILE A 51 -16.02 18.43 -54.32
N ILE A 52 -16.07 19.72 -53.94
CA ILE A 52 -14.90 20.62 -53.96
C ILE A 52 -13.80 20.07 -53.04
N LYS A 53 -14.13 19.64 -51.82
CA LYS A 53 -13.15 19.02 -50.90
C LYS A 53 -12.53 17.71 -51.41
N LYS A 54 -13.24 16.95 -52.25
CA LYS A 54 -12.69 15.76 -52.92
C LYS A 54 -11.73 16.11 -54.04
N ILE A 55 -12.03 17.16 -54.82
CA ILE A 55 -11.20 17.60 -55.95
C ILE A 55 -9.93 18.33 -55.45
N THR A 56 -10.02 19.13 -54.39
CA THR A 56 -8.87 19.83 -53.78
C THR A 56 -7.98 18.93 -52.92
N GLY A 57 -8.38 17.66 -52.69
CA GLY A 57 -7.66 16.71 -51.84
C GLY A 57 -7.82 16.94 -50.33
N GLU A 58 -8.66 17.90 -49.95
CA GLU A 58 -8.82 18.40 -48.58
C GLU A 58 -9.47 17.37 -47.64
N GLU A 59 -10.43 16.57 -48.12
CA GLU A 59 -11.01 15.45 -47.34
C GLU A 59 -9.94 14.40 -46.96
N ARG A 60 -9.00 14.12 -47.87
CA ARG A 60 -7.91 13.16 -47.65
C ARG A 60 -6.86 13.71 -46.69
N SER A 61 -6.67 15.03 -46.62
CA SER A 61 -5.83 15.67 -45.61
C SER A 61 -6.51 15.75 -44.24
N GLU A 62 -7.81 16.06 -44.17
CA GLU A 62 -8.60 16.09 -42.93
C GLU A 62 -8.62 14.70 -42.27
N GLU A 63 -8.83 13.63 -43.04
CA GLU A 63 -8.83 12.26 -42.52
C GLU A 63 -7.43 11.80 -42.05
N LYS A 64 -6.37 12.20 -42.77
CA LYS A 64 -4.99 11.94 -42.34
C LYS A 64 -4.65 12.67 -41.04
N GLU A 65 -5.11 13.91 -40.88
CA GLU A 65 -4.89 14.69 -39.65
C GLU A 65 -5.69 14.10 -38.47
N SER A 66 -6.94 13.68 -38.70
CA SER A 66 -7.75 12.97 -37.71
C SER A 66 -7.12 11.65 -37.22
N ARG A 67 -6.54 10.86 -38.13
CA ARG A 67 -5.80 9.64 -37.76
C ARG A 67 -4.55 9.95 -36.95
N LYS A 68 -3.78 10.98 -37.30
CA LYS A 68 -2.61 11.43 -36.53
C LYS A 68 -3.01 11.90 -35.13
N GLU A 69 -4.11 12.65 -35.01
CA GLU A 69 -4.62 13.11 -33.72
C GLU A 69 -5.07 11.93 -32.83
N THR A 70 -5.76 10.94 -33.41
CA THR A 70 -6.16 9.72 -32.72
C THR A 70 -4.94 8.92 -32.24
N ALA A 71 -3.89 8.80 -33.06
CA ALA A 71 -2.65 8.14 -32.68
C ALA A 71 -1.95 8.86 -31.50
N ARG A 72 -1.86 10.19 -31.55
CA ARG A 72 -1.31 11.02 -30.45
C ARG A 72 -2.11 10.85 -29.15
N ARG A 73 -3.44 10.80 -29.25
CA ARG A 73 -4.33 10.57 -28.10
C ARG A 73 -4.17 9.18 -27.50
N ASN A 74 -4.06 8.15 -28.35
CA ASN A 74 -3.84 6.77 -27.90
C ASN A 74 -2.47 6.61 -27.23
N GLU A 75 -1.44 7.28 -27.74
CA GLU A 75 -0.11 7.28 -27.14
C GLU A 75 -0.10 7.98 -25.78
N LEU A 76 -0.75 9.15 -25.66
CA LEU A 76 -0.92 9.85 -24.39
C LEU A 76 -1.71 8.99 -23.38
N ASN A 77 -2.80 8.37 -23.81
CA ASN A 77 -3.58 7.45 -22.97
C ASN A 77 -2.71 6.29 -22.46
N ARG A 78 -1.90 5.67 -23.33
CA ARG A 78 -0.97 4.59 -22.94
C ARG A 78 0.03 5.07 -21.89
N PHE A 79 0.61 6.26 -22.08
CA PHE A 79 1.54 6.87 -21.13
C PHE A 79 0.85 7.15 -19.78
N CYS A 80 -0.34 7.76 -19.79
CA CYS A 80 -1.06 8.12 -18.59
C CYS A 80 -1.56 6.89 -17.81
N THR A 81 -2.03 5.83 -18.48
CA THR A 81 -2.40 4.56 -17.82
C THR A 81 -1.20 3.91 -17.12
N ALA A 82 -0.03 3.91 -17.77
CA ALA A 82 1.18 3.30 -17.22
C ALA A 82 1.77 4.08 -16.04
N ASN A 83 1.65 5.41 -16.05
CA ASN A 83 2.23 6.30 -15.03
C ASN A 83 1.17 6.91 -14.10
N CYS A 84 -0.01 6.31 -14.02
CA CYS A 84 -1.17 6.81 -13.27
C CYS A 84 -0.99 6.77 -11.74
N TRP A 85 -0.07 5.93 -11.27
CA TRP A 85 0.15 5.65 -9.86
C TRP A 85 1.30 6.45 -9.28
N SER A 86 1.18 6.83 -8.00
CA SER A 86 2.31 7.28 -7.20
C SER A 86 3.35 6.18 -7.03
N GLN A 87 4.52 6.56 -6.53
CA GLN A 87 5.45 5.59 -5.93
C GLN A 87 4.74 4.84 -4.80
N TRP A 88 5.08 3.56 -4.63
CA TRP A 88 4.63 2.78 -3.49
C TRP A 88 5.21 3.34 -2.20
N THR A 89 4.43 3.34 -1.13
CA THR A 89 4.98 3.52 0.21
C THR A 89 5.94 2.36 0.54
N PRO A 90 6.87 2.55 1.50
CA PRO A 90 7.54 1.43 2.12
C PRO A 90 6.53 0.42 2.66
N TYR A 91 6.93 -0.86 2.72
CA TYR A 91 6.13 -1.85 3.42
C TYR A 91 6.02 -1.49 4.91
N SER A 92 4.84 -1.68 5.49
CA SER A 92 4.66 -1.67 6.94
C SER A 92 5.52 -2.77 7.59
N PRO A 93 5.76 -2.66 8.91
CA PRO A 93 6.19 -3.81 9.70
C PRO A 93 5.27 -5.01 9.47
N CYS A 94 5.80 -6.20 9.72
CA CYS A 94 4.99 -7.41 9.68
C CYS A 94 3.91 -7.33 10.77
N SER A 95 2.71 -7.80 10.47
CA SER A 95 1.58 -7.79 11.41
C SER A 95 1.80 -8.68 12.63
N VAL A 96 2.79 -9.57 12.59
CA VAL A 96 3.20 -10.41 13.72
C VAL A 96 4.56 -9.96 14.24
N GLN A 97 4.77 -10.11 15.54
CA GLN A 97 6.04 -9.78 16.20
C GLN A 97 7.11 -10.85 16.03
N CYS A 98 6.70 -12.10 15.75
CA CYS A 98 7.54 -13.26 15.52
C CYS A 98 6.72 -14.37 14.86
N GLY A 99 7.39 -15.39 14.34
CA GLY A 99 6.75 -16.52 13.68
C GLY A 99 6.38 -16.24 12.21
N HIS A 100 5.64 -17.17 11.63
CA HIS A 100 5.07 -17.10 10.29
C HIS A 100 3.60 -16.65 10.34
N GLY A 101 2.97 -16.50 9.17
CA GLY A 101 1.54 -16.17 9.08
C GLY A 101 1.22 -14.68 9.24
N GLY A 102 2.24 -13.82 9.30
CA GLY A 102 2.05 -12.38 9.26
C GLY A 102 1.80 -11.86 7.84
N THR A 103 1.30 -10.64 7.76
CA THR A 103 1.19 -9.88 6.51
C THR A 103 1.80 -8.50 6.70
N ARG A 104 2.33 -7.92 5.63
CA ARG A 104 2.78 -6.53 5.60
C ARG A 104 2.07 -5.83 4.46
N THR A 105 1.85 -4.53 4.61
CA THR A 105 1.06 -3.77 3.64
C THR A 105 1.84 -2.62 3.06
N ARG A 106 1.60 -2.30 1.79
CA ARG A 106 2.01 -1.03 1.18
C ARG A 106 0.91 -0.50 0.30
N THR A 107 0.85 0.82 0.15
CA THR A 107 -0.20 1.52 -0.60
C THR A 107 0.39 2.46 -1.63
N ARG A 108 -0.40 2.77 -2.65
CA ARG A 108 -0.15 3.83 -3.63
C ARG A 108 -1.45 4.49 -4.01
N SER A 109 -1.38 5.74 -4.44
CA SER A 109 -2.54 6.56 -4.77
C SER A 109 -2.53 6.96 -6.24
N LYS A 110 -3.71 7.27 -6.80
CA LYS A 110 -3.78 7.85 -8.15
C LYS A 110 -3.05 9.20 -8.12
N ALA A 111 -1.93 9.29 -8.83
CA ALA A 111 -1.09 10.48 -8.90
C ALA A 111 -0.54 10.60 -10.33
N PRO A 112 -1.42 10.85 -11.32
CA PRO A 112 -1.01 11.00 -12.71
C PRO A 112 -0.05 12.20 -12.87
N PRO A 113 0.88 12.15 -13.84
CA PRO A 113 1.73 13.30 -14.17
C PRO A 113 0.88 14.53 -14.54
N ALA A 114 1.43 15.74 -14.39
CA ALA A 114 0.70 16.99 -14.68
C ALA A 114 0.10 17.02 -16.11
N ARG A 115 0.78 16.44 -17.09
CA ARG A 115 0.31 16.29 -18.48
C ARG A 115 -0.91 15.34 -18.66
N CYS A 116 -1.31 14.65 -17.59
CA CYS A 116 -2.40 13.67 -17.53
C CYS A 116 -3.51 14.11 -16.56
N SER A 117 -3.48 15.35 -16.03
CA SER A 117 -4.39 15.84 -14.99
C SER A 117 -5.88 15.79 -15.37
N GLY A 118 -6.22 15.92 -16.66
CA GLY A 118 -7.59 15.74 -17.18
C GLY A 118 -7.96 14.29 -17.55
N TRP A 119 -6.98 13.38 -17.60
CA TRP A 119 -7.18 11.97 -17.95
C TRP A 119 -7.62 11.12 -16.76
N ALA A 120 -7.18 11.44 -15.53
CA ALA A 120 -7.42 10.57 -14.37
C ALA A 120 -8.85 10.63 -13.79
N ALA A 121 -9.66 11.64 -14.12
CA ALA A 121 -10.98 11.84 -13.52
C ALA A 121 -12.01 10.75 -13.90
N GLY A 122 -11.77 9.97 -14.96
CA GLY A 122 -12.67 8.89 -15.40
C GLY A 122 -11.98 7.56 -15.73
N HIS A 123 -10.65 7.48 -15.57
CA HIS A 123 -9.86 6.31 -15.98
C HIS A 123 -9.31 5.52 -14.79
N ASN A 124 -9.32 4.19 -14.92
CA ASN A 124 -8.74 3.28 -13.93
C ASN A 124 -7.25 3.09 -14.21
N CYS A 125 -6.44 3.26 -13.18
CA CYS A 125 -5.04 2.88 -13.24
C CYS A 125 -4.93 1.36 -13.19
N ASN A 126 -4.02 0.76 -13.96
CA ASN A 126 -3.87 -0.69 -13.98
C ASN A 126 -3.23 -1.22 -12.68
N GLY A 127 -3.76 -2.33 -12.18
CA GLY A 127 -3.27 -3.01 -10.97
C GLY A 127 -3.81 -2.43 -9.66
N PRO A 128 -3.38 -2.98 -8.52
CA PRO A 128 -3.98 -2.66 -7.22
C PRO A 128 -3.44 -1.35 -6.64
N SER A 129 -4.22 -0.72 -5.75
CA SER A 129 -3.77 0.38 -4.88
C SER A 129 -3.14 -0.09 -3.56
N LEU A 130 -3.32 -1.38 -3.22
CA LEU A 130 -2.91 -1.99 -1.97
C LEU A 130 -2.33 -3.38 -2.23
N GLU A 131 -1.17 -3.63 -1.65
CA GLU A 131 -0.55 -4.96 -1.63
C GLU A 131 -0.44 -5.46 -0.19
N ARG A 132 -0.72 -6.76 0.01
CA ARG A 132 -0.67 -7.43 1.32
C ARG A 132 0.09 -8.77 1.29
N PRO A 133 1.38 -8.80 0.93
CA PRO A 133 2.15 -10.03 0.94
C PRO A 133 2.35 -10.59 2.35
N GLY A 134 2.51 -11.91 2.43
CA GLY A 134 2.90 -12.61 3.66
C GLY A 134 4.31 -12.24 4.13
N CYS A 135 4.53 -12.34 5.43
CA CYS A 135 5.83 -12.12 6.05
C CYS A 135 6.02 -13.04 7.26
N SER A 136 7.28 -13.20 7.63
CA SER A 136 7.70 -13.91 8.83
C SER A 136 8.74 -13.10 9.57
N VAL A 137 8.73 -13.20 10.89
CA VAL A 137 9.69 -12.53 11.76
C VAL A 137 10.41 -13.60 12.59
N PRO A 138 11.75 -13.59 12.65
CA PRO A 138 12.51 -14.61 13.35
C PRO A 138 12.18 -14.63 14.84
N CYS A 139 12.29 -15.81 15.45
CA CYS A 139 12.16 -15.99 16.89
C CYS A 139 13.46 -15.62 17.60
N SER A 140 13.35 -15.18 18.85
CA SER A 140 14.51 -14.92 19.70
C SER A 140 15.10 -16.24 20.23
N ASN A 141 16.36 -16.20 20.66
CA ASN A 141 17.05 -17.27 21.39
C ASN A 141 16.95 -18.67 20.75
N GLY A 142 16.90 -18.75 19.42
CA GLY A 142 16.83 -20.03 18.69
C GLY A 142 15.45 -20.71 18.71
N GLY A 143 14.38 -19.98 19.03
CA GLY A 143 13.01 -20.49 18.92
C GLY A 143 12.64 -20.95 17.51
N THR A 144 11.77 -21.94 17.41
CA THR A 144 11.23 -22.40 16.12
C THR A 144 9.96 -21.61 15.75
N PRO A 145 9.90 -21.02 14.55
CA PRO A 145 8.73 -20.25 14.12
C PRO A 145 7.45 -21.09 14.01
N GLY A 146 6.39 -20.67 14.70
CA GLY A 146 5.01 -21.14 14.55
C GLY A 146 4.12 -20.09 13.88
N ASN A 147 2.80 -20.27 13.92
CA ASN A 147 1.85 -19.28 13.39
C ASN A 147 1.65 -18.13 14.37
N ALA A 148 2.20 -16.96 14.04
CA ALA A 148 2.22 -15.76 14.87
C ALA A 148 2.80 -15.95 16.29
N MET A 149 3.59 -17.00 16.51
CA MET A 149 4.23 -17.35 17.79
C MET A 149 5.49 -18.18 17.53
N CYS A 150 6.25 -18.46 18.59
CA CYS A 150 7.43 -19.30 18.55
C CYS A 150 7.33 -20.44 19.57
N SER A 151 7.82 -21.61 19.20
CA SER A 151 8.05 -22.71 20.13
C SER A 151 9.46 -22.57 20.71
N CYS A 152 9.55 -22.36 22.02
CA CYS A 152 10.80 -21.97 22.66
C CYS A 152 11.66 -23.16 23.08
N PRO A 153 12.99 -23.05 22.96
CA PRO A 153 13.89 -24.03 23.53
C PRO A 153 13.82 -24.01 25.06
N PRO A 154 14.25 -25.10 25.73
CA PRO A 154 14.28 -25.16 27.18
C PRO A 154 15.01 -23.97 27.80
N GLY A 155 14.39 -23.36 28.81
CA GLY A 155 14.94 -22.19 29.50
C GLY A 155 14.58 -20.83 28.91
N PHE A 156 13.74 -20.80 27.87
CA PHE A 156 13.15 -19.56 27.35
C PHE A 156 11.62 -19.67 27.29
N ILE A 157 10.94 -18.56 27.55
CA ILE A 157 9.49 -18.39 27.51
C ILE A 157 9.13 -17.07 26.83
N GLY A 158 7.84 -16.84 26.65
CA GLY A 158 7.30 -15.70 25.91
C GLY A 158 6.78 -16.12 24.54
N LYS A 159 6.06 -15.21 23.88
CA LYS A 159 5.44 -15.51 22.57
C LYS A 159 6.49 -15.65 21.47
N CYS A 160 7.63 -14.98 21.64
CA CYS A 160 8.73 -14.90 20.71
C CYS A 160 10.04 -15.44 21.30
N CYS A 161 9.98 -16.12 22.46
CA CYS A 161 11.12 -16.64 23.21
C CYS A 161 12.10 -15.56 23.69
N GLU A 162 11.56 -14.37 23.97
CA GLU A 162 12.29 -13.18 24.37
C GLU A 162 12.71 -13.21 25.85
N THR A 163 12.05 -14.02 26.68
CA THR A 163 12.26 -14.04 28.13
C THR A 163 13.04 -15.29 28.56
N LYS A 164 14.16 -15.10 29.25
CA LYS A 164 14.92 -16.19 29.89
C LYS A 164 14.18 -16.66 31.15
N VAL A 165 14.03 -17.96 31.31
CA VAL A 165 13.49 -18.56 32.54
C VAL A 165 14.52 -18.44 33.65
N THR A 166 14.07 -17.98 34.81
CA THR A 166 14.86 -17.87 36.04
C THR A 166 14.03 -18.37 37.21
N CYS A 167 14.70 -18.91 38.23
CA CYS A 167 14.05 -19.25 39.48
C CYS A 167 13.96 -18.03 40.37
N GLN A 168 12.81 -17.91 41.04
CA GLN A 168 12.59 -16.91 42.08
C GLN A 168 13.23 -17.35 43.40
N HIS A 169 12.81 -16.79 44.53
CA HIS A 169 13.43 -17.12 45.81
C HIS A 169 13.30 -18.64 46.11
N PRO A 170 14.39 -19.33 46.52
CA PRO A 170 14.40 -20.77 46.81
C PRO A 170 13.56 -21.23 48.01
N GLY A 171 12.98 -20.28 48.78
CA GLY A 171 12.47 -20.50 50.13
C GLY A 171 13.58 -20.47 51.20
N ARG A 172 13.25 -20.05 52.42
CA ARG A 172 14.13 -20.11 53.60
C ARG A 172 13.49 -21.05 54.64
N PRO A 173 14.17 -22.10 55.09
CA PRO A 173 13.66 -22.94 56.18
C PRO A 173 13.62 -22.15 57.49
N ALA A 174 12.67 -22.45 58.37
CA ALA A 174 12.70 -21.92 59.74
C ALA A 174 13.97 -22.41 60.44
N HIS A 175 14.62 -21.54 61.22
CA HIS A 175 15.92 -21.82 61.86
C HIS A 175 17.03 -22.22 60.89
N GLY A 176 17.01 -21.66 59.68
CA GLY A 176 18.07 -21.85 58.69
C GLY A 176 18.14 -20.74 57.66
N ASP A 177 19.21 -20.79 56.86
CA ASP A 177 19.50 -19.85 55.78
C ASP A 177 19.83 -20.61 54.48
N VAL A 178 19.80 -19.88 53.36
CA VAL A 178 20.08 -20.36 52.01
C VAL A 178 21.03 -19.40 51.30
N THR A 179 22.06 -19.96 50.65
CA THR A 179 23.07 -19.20 49.92
C THR A 179 23.27 -19.75 48.51
N PRO A 180 23.19 -18.91 47.45
CA PRO A 180 22.70 -17.53 47.45
C PRO A 180 21.17 -17.46 47.65
N SER A 181 20.69 -16.42 48.34
CA SER A 181 19.24 -16.20 48.57
C SER A 181 18.60 -15.18 47.64
N SER A 182 19.37 -14.26 47.05
CA SER A 182 18.82 -13.18 46.23
C SER A 182 18.44 -13.68 44.83
N PRO A 183 17.16 -13.60 44.42
CA PRO A 183 16.74 -13.86 43.05
C PRO A 183 17.09 -12.69 42.11
N PRO A 184 16.96 -12.87 40.78
CA PRO A 184 16.65 -14.12 40.07
C PRO A 184 17.86 -15.06 40.01
N HIS A 185 17.60 -16.36 40.06
CA HIS A 185 18.61 -17.40 39.87
C HIS A 185 18.53 -17.97 38.46
N ASP A 186 19.65 -17.98 37.76
CA ASP A 186 19.76 -18.61 36.44
C ASP A 186 19.57 -20.13 36.53
N ILE A 187 19.10 -20.75 35.44
CA ILE A 187 19.03 -22.21 35.34
C ILE A 187 20.41 -22.82 35.61
N GLY A 188 20.43 -23.89 36.41
CA GLY A 188 21.65 -24.55 36.86
C GLY A 188 22.26 -23.93 38.12
N THR A 189 21.79 -22.76 38.59
CA THR A 189 22.22 -22.19 39.87
C THR A 189 21.91 -23.16 41.00
N ARG A 190 22.93 -23.52 41.78
CA ARG A 190 22.80 -24.35 42.98
C ARG A 190 22.76 -23.44 44.21
N VAL A 191 21.75 -23.63 45.04
CA VAL A 191 21.62 -23.00 46.36
C VAL A 191 21.90 -24.04 47.44
N THR A 192 22.51 -23.61 48.55
CA THR A 192 22.87 -24.46 49.68
C THR A 192 22.17 -23.97 50.95
N TYR A 193 21.57 -24.89 51.69
CA TYR A 193 20.85 -24.66 52.93
C TYR A 193 21.73 -25.00 54.13
N ARG A 194 21.61 -24.20 55.19
CA ARG A 194 22.28 -24.43 56.47
C ARG A 194 21.33 -24.12 57.61
N CYS A 195 21.32 -24.95 58.64
CA CYS A 195 20.56 -24.67 59.85
C CYS A 195 21.39 -23.88 60.86
N GLU A 196 20.70 -23.10 61.68
CA GLU A 196 21.26 -22.39 62.82
C GLU A 196 21.83 -23.36 63.87
N THR A 197 22.67 -22.83 64.76
CA THR A 197 23.23 -23.60 65.88
C THR A 197 22.10 -24.18 66.74
N GLY A 198 22.19 -25.48 67.05
CA GLY A 198 21.15 -26.20 67.79
C GLY A 198 20.12 -26.93 66.91
N TYR A 199 20.18 -26.77 65.58
CA TYR A 199 19.30 -27.45 64.63
C TYR A 199 20.07 -28.35 63.65
N ARG A 200 19.42 -29.39 63.14
CA ARG A 200 19.92 -30.33 62.13
C ARG A 200 19.04 -30.26 60.88
N LEU A 201 19.68 -30.23 59.73
CA LEU A 201 18.98 -30.22 58.44
C LEU A 201 18.37 -31.61 58.17
N GLN A 202 17.11 -31.61 57.73
CA GLN A 202 16.40 -32.76 57.21
C GLN A 202 16.08 -32.55 55.73
N GLY A 203 16.42 -33.55 54.91
CA GLY A 203 16.31 -33.47 53.46
C GLY A 203 17.63 -33.08 52.78
N THR A 204 17.55 -32.61 51.54
CA THR A 204 18.72 -32.24 50.72
C THR A 204 19.25 -30.87 51.10
N ASP A 205 20.56 -30.77 51.32
CA ASP A 205 21.27 -29.53 51.65
C ASP A 205 21.45 -28.60 50.45
N THR A 206 21.20 -29.08 49.24
CA THR A 206 21.30 -28.29 48.02
C THR A 206 20.09 -28.47 47.14
N ARG A 207 19.74 -27.40 46.42
CA ARG A 207 18.73 -27.41 45.36
C ARG A 207 19.24 -26.64 44.14
N THR A 208 18.84 -27.05 42.96
CA THR A 208 19.29 -26.51 41.67
C THR A 208 18.10 -25.92 40.90
N CYS A 209 18.28 -24.72 40.36
CA CYS A 209 17.26 -24.08 39.51
C CYS A 209 17.08 -24.85 38.20
N GLN A 210 15.87 -25.31 37.91
CA GLN A 210 15.54 -26.09 36.71
C GLN A 210 14.98 -25.21 35.58
N THR A 211 14.91 -25.78 34.38
CA THR A 211 14.38 -25.13 33.17
C THR A 211 12.90 -24.75 33.24
N ASN A 212 12.16 -25.27 34.22
CA ASN A 212 10.77 -24.92 34.51
C ASN A 212 10.64 -23.69 35.45
N GLY A 213 11.75 -23.05 35.83
CA GLY A 213 11.77 -21.89 36.72
C GLY A 213 11.55 -22.24 38.20
N LYS A 214 11.67 -23.52 38.57
CA LYS A 214 11.58 -23.99 39.95
C LYS A 214 12.87 -24.66 40.38
N PHE A 215 13.16 -24.58 41.68
CA PHE A 215 14.22 -25.37 42.28
C PHE A 215 13.78 -26.84 42.38
N ASP A 216 14.69 -27.75 42.05
CA ASP A 216 14.48 -29.19 42.21
C ASP A 216 14.24 -29.58 43.68
N GLY A 217 13.71 -30.79 43.89
CA GLY A 217 13.43 -31.29 45.23
C GLY A 217 12.43 -30.46 46.04
N SER A 218 12.34 -30.77 47.32
CA SER A 218 11.52 -30.05 48.30
C SER A 218 12.39 -29.13 49.15
N LEU A 219 11.79 -28.09 49.73
CA LEU A 219 12.47 -27.22 50.69
C LEU A 219 12.85 -28.07 51.93
N PRO A 220 14.14 -28.16 52.32
CA PRO A 220 14.52 -28.89 53.52
C PRO A 220 13.99 -28.22 54.78
N THR A 221 13.96 -28.95 55.90
CA THR A 221 13.56 -28.42 57.21
C THR A 221 14.73 -28.47 58.19
N CYS A 222 14.69 -27.62 59.21
CA CYS A 222 15.65 -27.64 60.31
C CYS A 222 14.94 -28.09 61.59
N GLU A 223 15.36 -29.23 62.14
CA GLU A 223 14.82 -29.80 63.36
C GLU A 223 15.77 -29.60 64.52
N ARG A 224 15.26 -29.31 65.72
CA ARG A 224 16.11 -29.15 66.91
C ARG A 224 16.85 -30.46 67.19
N LYS A 225 18.15 -30.36 67.50
CA LYS A 225 19.01 -31.49 67.87
C LYS A 225 18.60 -32.13 69.18
#